data_AF-A0A4Q4S5I3-F1
#
_entry.id   AF-A0A4Q4S5I3-F1
#
_cell.length_a   1.000
_cell.length_b   1.000
_cell.length_c   1.000
_cell.angle_alpha   90.00
_cell.angle_beta   90.00
_cell.angle_gamma   90.00
#
_symmetry.space_group_name_H-M   'P 1'
#
loop_
_entity.id
_entity.type
_entity.pdbx_description
1 polymer ?
#
loop_
_entity_poly.entity_id
_entity_poly.type
_entity_poly.pdbx_seq_one_letter_code
_entity_poly.pdbx_strand_id
1 'polypeptide(L)'
;MGGNTEHIAGHGYLSLGQAVHVAQNSEGGVDQQLAQFLEKRLAVVWSKLNAQPQSYILPPDEFALMNYYRTRFGDNEVVRNATKRFWDNHKGGQ
;
A
#
# COMPACT_ATOMS: atom_id res chain seq x y z
N MET A 1 12.44 4.73 11.42
CA MET A 1 12.11 3.65 12.39
C MET A 1 10.67 3.85 12.81
N GLY A 2 9.77 2.90 12.56
CA GLY A 2 8.32 3.04 12.80
C GLY A 2 7.40 2.35 11.77
N GLY A 3 7.94 1.50 10.91
CA GLY A 3 7.09 0.61 10.09
C GLY A 3 6.55 -0.48 11.00
N ASN A 4 5.23 -0.51 11.19
CA ASN A 4 4.52 -1.57 11.91
C ASN A 4 4.83 -2.91 11.24
N THR A 5 5.84 -3.62 11.75
CA THR A 5 6.22 -4.96 11.31
C THR A 5 5.23 -5.95 11.88
N GLU A 6 4.54 -6.68 11.00
CA GLU A 6 3.60 -7.73 11.39
C GLU A 6 4.29 -9.09 11.21
N HIS A 7 4.01 -10.02 12.12
CA HIS A 7 4.48 -11.40 11.95
C HIS A 7 3.59 -12.14 10.95
N ILE A 8 4.15 -12.47 9.79
CA ILE A 8 3.48 -13.23 8.72
C ILE A 8 4.01 -14.66 8.76
N ALA A 9 3.12 -15.63 8.99
CA ALA A 9 3.51 -17.03 9.04
C ALA A 9 4.17 -17.47 7.72
N GLY A 10 5.33 -18.12 7.80
CA GLY A 10 6.16 -18.50 6.65
C GLY A 10 7.17 -17.46 6.20
N HIS A 11 7.01 -16.19 6.59
CA HIS A 11 7.88 -15.07 6.19
C HIS A 11 8.57 -14.36 7.37
N GLY A 12 8.06 -14.53 8.59
CA GLY A 12 8.56 -13.84 9.78
C GLY A 12 8.03 -12.42 9.92
N TYR A 13 8.78 -11.54 10.57
CA TYR A 13 8.36 -10.13 10.75
C TYR A 13 8.64 -9.32 9.49
N LEU A 14 7.57 -8.90 8.80
CA LEU A 14 7.66 -8.07 7.62
C LEU A 14 6.97 -6.72 7.84
N SER A 15 7.64 -5.65 7.42
CA SER A 15 7.01 -4.34 7.25
C SER A 15 6.07 -4.35 6.05
N LEU A 16 5.13 -3.41 5.99
CA LEU A 16 4.23 -3.27 4.84
C LEU A 16 4.99 -3.20 3.49
N GLY A 17 6.00 -2.34 3.36
CA GLY A 17 6.79 -2.26 2.13
C GLY A 17 7.53 -3.56 1.79
N GLN A 18 8.03 -4.28 2.81
CA GLN A 18 8.68 -5.58 2.61
C GLN A 18 7.69 -6.64 2.13
N ALA A 19 6.52 -6.71 2.76
CA ALA A 19 5.43 -7.61 2.36
C ALA A 19 4.99 -7.37 0.91
N VAL A 20 4.86 -6.11 0.50
CA VAL A 20 4.55 -5.73 -0.88
C VAL A 20 5.68 -6.13 -1.83
N HIS A 21 6.94 -5.93 -1.43
CA HIS A 21 8.09 -6.30 -2.26
C HIS A 21 8.15 -7.82 -2.49
N VAL A 22 7.96 -8.63 -1.44
CA VAL A 22 7.86 -10.09 -1.55
C VAL A 22 6.70 -10.49 -2.47
N ALA A 23 5.56 -9.79 -2.36
CA ALA A 23 4.40 -10.03 -3.21
C ALA A 23 4.63 -9.72 -4.69
N GLN A 24 5.38 -8.65 -4.98
CA GLN A 24 5.75 -8.28 -6.34
C GLN A 24 6.77 -9.24 -6.97
N ASN A 25 7.67 -9.81 -6.16
CA ASN A 25 8.65 -10.79 -6.62
C ASN A 25 8.09 -12.22 -6.72
N SER A 26 6.86 -12.46 -6.25
CA SER A 26 6.24 -13.78 -6.33
C SER A 26 5.61 -14.01 -7.70
N GLU A 27 6.29 -14.75 -8.56
CA GLU A 27 5.88 -15.03 -9.95
C GLU A 27 4.61 -15.91 -10.05
N GLY A 28 4.15 -16.53 -8.96
CA GLY A 28 3.00 -17.43 -8.90
C GLY A 28 1.85 -17.00 -7.98
N GLY A 29 1.90 -15.77 -7.45
CA GLY A 29 0.98 -15.28 -6.42
C GLY A 29 1.54 -15.39 -5.00
N VAL A 30 0.86 -14.75 -4.06
CA VAL A 30 1.28 -14.67 -2.65
C VAL A 30 0.60 -15.72 -1.77
N ASP A 31 1.30 -16.14 -0.71
CA ASP A 31 0.71 -16.96 0.34
C ASP A 31 -0.57 -16.33 0.90
N GLN A 32 -1.53 -17.15 1.32
CA GLN A 32 -2.81 -16.68 1.88
C GLN A 32 -2.61 -15.75 3.08
N GLN A 33 -1.60 -15.99 3.91
CA GLN A 33 -1.28 -15.15 5.07
C GLN A 33 -0.78 -13.77 4.65
N LEU A 34 0.12 -13.73 3.67
CA LEU A 34 0.64 -12.49 3.10
C LEU A 34 -0.49 -11.72 2.39
N ALA A 35 -1.32 -12.41 1.61
CA ALA A 35 -2.49 -11.83 0.97
C ALA A 35 -3.45 -11.19 1.98
N GLN A 36 -3.83 -11.93 3.03
CA GLN A 36 -4.71 -11.41 4.08
C GLN A 36 -4.14 -10.19 4.79
N PHE A 37 -2.83 -10.17 5.06
CA PHE A 37 -2.17 -9.00 5.64
C PHE A 37 -2.26 -7.80 4.70
N LEU A 38 -1.90 -7.97 3.43
CA LEU A 38 -1.95 -6.91 2.42
C LEU A 38 -3.38 -6.37 2.24
N GLU A 39 -4.39 -7.24 2.19
CA GLU A 39 -5.79 -6.84 2.06
C GLU A 39 -6.31 -6.10 3.30
N LYS A 40 -5.96 -6.55 4.51
CA LYS A 40 -6.30 -5.81 5.75
C LYS A 40 -5.70 -4.41 5.74
N ARG A 41 -4.42 -4.29 5.38
CA ARG A 41 -3.74 -2.99 5.29
C ARG A 41 -4.37 -2.14 4.19
N LEU A 42 -4.76 -2.74 3.07
CA LEU A 42 -5.41 -2.04 1.97
C LEU A 42 -6.74 -1.44 2.40
N ALA A 43 -7.57 -2.21 3.12
CA ALA A 43 -8.83 -1.72 3.67
C ALA A 43 -8.62 -0.51 4.60
N VAL A 44 -7.60 -0.57 5.46
CA VAL A 44 -7.25 0.55 6.36
C VAL A 44 -6.84 1.80 5.57
N VAL A 45 -5.96 1.66 4.59
CA VAL A 45 -5.53 2.78 3.72
C VAL A 45 -6.71 3.35 2.94
N TRP A 46 -7.57 2.47 2.42
CA TRP A 46 -8.78 2.85 1.72
C TRP A 46 -9.73 3.65 2.61
N SER A 47 -9.98 3.20 3.84
CA SER A 47 -10.81 3.93 4.80
C SER A 47 -10.23 5.31 5.12
N LYS A 48 -8.91 5.44 5.30
CA LYS A 48 -8.27 6.75 5.51
C LYS A 48 -8.40 7.67 4.31
N LEU A 49 -8.21 7.13 3.10
CA LEU A 49 -8.40 7.87 1.86
C LEU A 49 -9.84 8.34 1.69
N ASN A 50 -10.83 7.51 2.03
CA ASN A 50 -12.23 7.91 1.94
C ASN A 50 -12.63 8.89 3.04
N ALA A 51 -12.05 8.77 4.25
CA ALA A 51 -12.28 9.70 5.33
C ALA A 51 -11.67 11.09 5.05
N GLN A 52 -10.49 11.12 4.40
CA GLN A 52 -9.76 12.35 4.10
C GLN A 52 -9.29 12.36 2.65
N PRO A 53 -10.22 12.42 1.68
CA PRO A 53 -9.93 12.25 0.26
C PRO A 53 -9.19 13.44 -0.32
N GLN A 54 -9.02 14.53 0.43
CA GLN A 54 -8.29 15.74 0.03
C GLN A 54 -7.02 16.00 0.84
N SER A 55 -6.99 15.58 2.11
CA SER A 55 -5.90 15.91 3.02
C SER A 55 -4.93 14.75 3.28
N TYR A 56 -5.36 13.50 3.07
CA TYR A 56 -4.48 12.35 3.31
C TYR A 56 -3.41 12.23 2.22
N ILE A 57 -2.15 12.16 2.65
CA ILE A 57 -1.00 11.90 1.78
C ILE A 57 -0.47 10.52 2.11
N LEU A 58 -0.37 9.67 1.09
CA LEU A 58 0.12 8.31 1.23
C LEU A 58 1.62 8.32 1.59
N PRO A 59 2.07 7.62 2.64
CA PRO A 59 3.48 7.30 2.80
C PRO A 59 3.93 6.29 1.73
N PRO A 60 5.24 6.21 1.45
CA PRO A 60 5.79 5.34 0.40
C PRO A 60 5.41 3.86 0.56
N ASP A 61 5.38 3.33 1.79
CA ASP A 61 4.95 1.95 2.06
C ASP A 61 3.49 1.68 1.66
N GLU A 62 2.58 2.61 1.97
CA GLU A 62 1.15 2.48 1.62
C GLU A 62 0.93 2.73 0.13
N PHE A 63 1.72 3.63 -0.48
CA PHE A 63 1.70 3.85 -1.92
C PHE A 63 2.10 2.59 -2.69
N ALA A 64 3.15 1.88 -2.24
CA ALA A 64 3.56 0.62 -2.85
C ALA A 64 2.44 -0.43 -2.81
N LEU A 65 1.73 -0.53 -1.67
CA LEU A 65 0.56 -1.41 -1.52
C LEU A 65 -0.56 -1.05 -2.50
N MET A 66 -0.95 0.22 -2.58
CA MET A 66 -1.97 0.66 -3.52
C MET A 66 -1.56 0.43 -4.97
N ASN A 67 -0.28 0.63 -5.29
CA ASN A 67 0.24 0.39 -6.62
C ASN A 67 0.20 -1.10 -7.00
N TYR A 68 0.48 -2.00 -6.05
CA TYR A 68 0.33 -3.45 -6.23
C TYR A 68 -1.12 -3.84 -6.59
N TYR A 69 -2.11 -3.25 -5.92
CA TYR A 69 -3.54 -3.48 -6.21
C TYR A 69 -4.11 -2.54 -7.29
N ARG A 70 -3.29 -1.74 -7.97
CA ARG A 70 -3.77 -0.72 -8.94
C ARG A 70 -4.64 -1.33 -10.04
N THR A 71 -4.27 -2.53 -10.52
CA THR A 71 -5.05 -3.27 -11.53
C THR A 71 -6.45 -3.62 -11.06
N ARG A 72 -6.64 -3.86 -9.75
CA ARG A 72 -7.96 -4.12 -9.12
C ARG A 72 -8.81 -2.85 -9.01
N PHE A 73 -8.18 -1.68 -8.89
CA PHE A 73 -8.88 -0.41 -8.74
C PHE A 73 -9.31 0.24 -10.07
N GLY A 74 -8.74 -0.16 -11.21
CA GLY A 74 -9.14 0.37 -12.51
C GLY A 74 -9.01 1.91 -12.60
N ASP A 75 -10.06 2.58 -13.09
CA ASP A 75 -10.14 4.04 -13.21
C ASP A 75 -10.71 4.73 -11.95
N ASN A 76 -10.27 4.31 -10.78
CA ASN A 76 -10.75 4.92 -9.54
C ASN A 76 -10.18 6.33 -9.33
N GLU A 77 -11.05 7.34 -9.32
CA GLU A 77 -10.67 8.75 -9.13
C GLU A 77 -9.96 9.02 -7.80
N VAL A 78 -10.32 8.33 -6.71
CA VAL A 78 -9.68 8.48 -5.40
C VAL A 78 -8.22 8.05 -5.46
N VAL A 79 -7.94 6.89 -6.09
CA VAL A 79 -6.58 6.39 -6.29
C VAL A 79 -5.77 7.33 -7.17
N ARG A 80 -6.38 7.87 -8.23
CA ARG A 80 -5.75 8.81 -9.16
C ARG A 80 -5.38 10.12 -8.47
N ASN A 81 -6.30 10.69 -7.69
CA ASN A 81 -6.05 11.90 -6.90
C ASN A 81 -5.00 11.67 -5.82
N ALA A 82 -5.06 10.55 -5.09
CA ALA A 82 -4.08 10.21 -4.07
C ALA A 82 -2.68 10.04 -4.66
N THR A 83 -2.56 9.38 -5.82
CA THR A 83 -1.30 9.23 -6.56
C THR A 83 -0.75 10.59 -6.97
N LYS A 84 -1.58 11.47 -7.53
CA LYS A 84 -1.16 12.81 -7.92
C LYS A 84 -0.58 13.59 -6.72
N ARG A 85 -1.23 13.53 -5.56
CA ARG A 85 -0.76 14.21 -4.34
C ARG A 85 0.52 13.63 -3.77
N PHE A 86 0.65 12.30 -3.80
CA PHE A 86 1.90 11.66 -3.41
C PHE A 86 3.07 12.24 -4.21
N TRP A 87 2.94 12.32 -5.53
CA TRP A 87 3.96 12.89 -6.40
C TRP A 87 4.14 14.39 -6.23
N ASP A 88 3.06 15.15 -6.02
CA ASP A 88 3.10 16.59 -5.78
C ASP A 88 3.90 16.92 -4.51
N ASN A 89 3.58 16.25 -3.40
CA ASN A 89 4.32 16.37 -2.14
C ASN A 89 5.78 15.91 -2.29
N HIS A 90 6.03 14.84 -3.03
CA HIS A 90 7.39 14.33 -3.22
C HIS A 90 8.24 15.21 -4.16
N LYS A 91 7.64 15.94 -5.10
CA LYS A 91 8.35 16.86 -6.02
C LYS A 91 8.58 18.24 -5.42
N GLY A 92 7.76 18.70 -4.48
CA GLY A 92 7.91 19.99 -3.81
C GLY A 92 9.05 20.07 -2.78
N GLY A 93 9.81 18.99 -2.59
CA GLY A 93 10.93 18.91 -1.64
C GLY A 93 12.34 19.04 -2.26
N GLN A 94 12.46 19.60 -3.47
CA GLN A 94 13.76 19.96 -4.07
C GLN A 94 14.05 21.45 -3.96
#